data_AF-A0A3M0WMT8-F1
#
_entry.id   AF-A0A3M0WMT8-F1
#
_cell.length_a   1.000
_cell.length_b   1.000
_cell.length_c   1.000
_cell.angle_alpha   90.00
_cell.angle_beta   90.00
_cell.angle_gamma   90.00
#
_symmetry.space_group_name_H-M   'P 1'
#
loop_
_entity.id
_entity.type
_entity.pdbx_description
1 polymer ?
#
loop_
_entity_poly.entity_id
_entity_poly.type
_entity_poly.pdbx_seq_one_letter_code
_entity_poly.pdbx_strand_id
1 'polypeptide(L)'
;KMDFLGLRTLSIIRDTIDLVKKTRGIEVNIDDIPLDDKETYELFARGQTTAVFQFESAPMKEYLKKLHPESIKDLAAMNALYRPGPMENINSFINRKFGREKITYLHPSLESILKETYGIIVYQEQVIQIANKVAGMSLAEADILRRAMGKKDAAAMQEQREKFVKGAVQNNIDEKIAKEIFDLIDKFASYGFNKSHAVAYSIVAYQTAYLKAHFLPEFLAANLTNEFGNPDKVTILLDDCRKLKVKVRPPDVNKPSAYFNVEDGEIIFGMSAIKNVGVNAVEEIIRARNELGRDFTSIYDLCCNVDTRVVNKRVLEGLVLAGAFDSVSGSRAQNFAAIESALEFGNKYQSDKKKMANSLFGDATEEMEIPHPQLPDVPPWDDKTKLAKEREVLGLYLSDHPLSRYESEYRSFATVHLGEPETFKDGELVRAVGVITSMRTKIDKSGRQMAFFNLDDFTGSCECLMFSKVFAECSKYIYEESTVLVKGKVESSGDAIKLHVEEAFSLADAKKNLTKKLCIELVSNKNDVEDVVKLKNTFENYDGNIPVVVVVRQNGTRRNFFTDYKISLKDELIKEVSDIIGDENIFYLTQ
;
A
#
# COMPACT_ATOMS: atom_id res chain seq x y z
N LYS A 1 33.59 -20.93 -13.04
CA LYS A 1 32.83 -20.41 -11.87
C LYS A 1 31.41 -20.11 -12.36
N MET A 2 30.38 -20.62 -11.69
CA MET A 2 28.97 -20.29 -11.95
C MET A 2 28.42 -19.57 -10.72
N ASP A 3 27.59 -18.55 -10.93
CA ASP A 3 26.93 -17.82 -9.86
C ASP A 3 25.44 -18.20 -9.83
N PHE A 4 24.96 -18.67 -8.67
CA PHE A 4 23.55 -19.00 -8.45
C PHE A 4 22.95 -17.95 -7.53
N LEU A 5 21.95 -17.20 -8.02
CA LEU A 5 21.31 -16.12 -7.29
C LEU A 5 19.91 -16.52 -6.86
N GLY A 6 19.60 -16.36 -5.57
CA GLY A 6 18.24 -16.51 -5.05
C GLY A 6 17.43 -15.23 -5.28
N LEU A 7 16.79 -15.11 -6.43
CA LEU A 7 15.95 -13.95 -6.76
C LEU A 7 14.48 -14.21 -6.37
N ARG A 8 14.04 -13.65 -5.24
CA ARG A 8 12.67 -13.79 -4.72
C ARG A 8 11.59 -13.42 -5.73
N THR A 9 11.86 -12.45 -6.61
CA THR A 9 10.94 -12.03 -7.67
C THR A 9 10.48 -13.19 -8.56
N LEU A 10 11.35 -14.16 -8.85
CA LEU A 10 10.99 -15.33 -9.65
C LEU A 10 10.04 -16.26 -8.89
N SER A 11 10.22 -16.39 -7.56
CA SER A 11 9.26 -17.10 -6.71
C SER A 11 7.90 -16.40 -6.72
N ILE A 12 7.87 -15.07 -6.60
CA ILE A 12 6.62 -14.28 -6.64
C ILE A 12 5.89 -14.48 -7.98
N ILE A 13 6.61 -14.44 -9.11
CA ILE A 13 6.03 -14.70 -10.43
C ILE A 13 5.41 -16.10 -10.48
N ARG A 14 6.17 -17.13 -10.08
CA ARG A 14 5.68 -18.52 -10.03
C ARG A 14 4.44 -18.64 -9.14
N ASP A 15 4.52 -18.16 -7.90
CA ASP A 15 3.44 -18.30 -6.92
C ASP A 15 2.19 -17.53 -7.37
N THR A 16 2.34 -16.40 -8.07
CA THR A 16 1.23 -15.68 -8.71
C THR A 16 0.57 -16.53 -9.79
N ILE A 17 1.36 -17.13 -10.68
CA ILE A 17 0.84 -17.99 -11.76
C ILE A 17 0.13 -19.21 -11.19
N ASP A 18 0.70 -19.83 -10.14
CA ASP A 18 0.09 -20.96 -9.44
C ASP A 18 -1.25 -20.58 -8.81
N LEU A 19 -1.34 -19.40 -8.19
CA LEU A 19 -2.61 -18.86 -7.68
C LEU A 19 -3.62 -18.62 -8.80
N VAL A 20 -3.22 -17.96 -9.90
CA VAL A 20 -4.10 -17.69 -11.06
C VAL A 20 -4.64 -18.99 -11.65
N LYS A 21 -3.80 -20.02 -11.76
CA LYS A 21 -4.23 -21.35 -12.22
C LYS A 21 -5.22 -21.98 -11.26
N LYS A 22 -4.97 -21.90 -9.95
CA LYS A 22 -5.84 -22.46 -8.90
C LYS A 22 -7.19 -21.76 -8.82
N THR A 23 -7.22 -20.42 -8.90
CA THR A 23 -8.43 -19.62 -8.65
C THR A 23 -9.25 -19.36 -9.89
N ARG A 24 -8.60 -19.17 -11.05
CA ARG A 24 -9.27 -18.83 -12.32
C ARG A 24 -9.20 -19.94 -13.36
N GLY A 25 -8.39 -20.97 -13.16
CA GLY A 25 -8.16 -22.02 -14.16
C GLY A 25 -7.37 -21.54 -15.38
N ILE A 26 -6.73 -20.37 -15.30
CA ILE A 26 -5.98 -19.76 -16.42
C ILE A 26 -4.52 -20.18 -16.30
N GLU A 27 -3.95 -20.69 -17.39
CA GLU A 27 -2.52 -21.00 -17.48
C GLU A 27 -1.79 -19.84 -18.15
N VAL A 28 -0.94 -19.15 -17.37
CA VAL A 28 -0.16 -18.00 -17.84
C VAL A 28 1.24 -18.47 -18.18
N ASN A 29 1.64 -18.35 -19.45
CA ASN A 29 3.05 -18.47 -19.83
C ASN A 29 3.71 -17.08 -19.77
N ILE A 30 4.55 -16.88 -18.75
CA ILE A 30 5.16 -15.57 -18.49
C ILE A 30 6.18 -15.12 -19.55
N ASP A 31 6.74 -16.08 -20.29
CA ASP A 31 7.72 -15.80 -21.35
C ASP A 31 7.06 -15.34 -22.66
N ASP A 32 5.75 -15.58 -22.80
CA ASP A 32 4.97 -15.28 -24.01
C ASP A 32 4.04 -14.05 -23.87
N ILE A 33 4.12 -13.31 -22.76
CA ILE A 33 3.26 -12.14 -22.56
C ILE A 33 3.57 -11.01 -23.58
N PRO A 34 2.56 -10.26 -24.04
CA PRO A 34 2.78 -9.13 -24.95
C PRO A 34 3.66 -8.07 -24.27
N LEU A 35 4.59 -7.46 -25.00
CA LEU A 35 5.50 -6.42 -24.47
C LEU A 35 5.02 -4.98 -24.74
N ASP A 36 3.86 -4.84 -25.37
CA ASP A 36 3.19 -3.59 -25.74
C ASP A 36 1.83 -3.42 -25.03
N ASP A 37 1.56 -4.21 -23.98
CA ASP A 37 0.32 -4.11 -23.21
C ASP A 37 0.17 -2.74 -22.52
N LYS A 38 -0.90 -2.05 -22.89
CA LYS A 38 -1.16 -0.67 -22.46
C LYS A 38 -1.46 -0.57 -20.97
N GLU A 39 -2.25 -1.50 -20.42
CA GLU A 39 -2.65 -1.48 -19.00
C GLU A 39 -1.43 -1.64 -18.08
N THR A 40 -0.47 -2.48 -18.48
CA THR A 40 0.81 -2.65 -17.78
C THR A 40 1.61 -1.35 -17.74
N TYR A 41 1.72 -0.62 -18.87
CA TYR A 41 2.44 0.66 -18.91
C TYR A 41 1.70 1.78 -18.17
N GLU A 42 0.37 1.80 -18.19
CA GLU A 42 -0.46 2.73 -17.43
C GLU A 42 -0.22 2.57 -15.91
N LEU A 43 0.02 1.36 -15.42
CA LEU A 43 0.42 1.10 -14.03
C LEU A 43 1.73 1.82 -13.67
N PHE A 44 2.76 1.73 -14.51
CA PHE A 44 4.00 2.48 -14.32
C PHE A 44 3.77 4.00 -14.41
N ALA A 45 2.98 4.44 -15.38
CA ALA A 45 2.69 5.86 -15.61
C ALA A 45 1.89 6.50 -14.45
N ARG A 46 1.10 5.72 -13.70
CA ARG A 46 0.45 6.15 -12.45
C ARG A 46 1.33 6.02 -11.21
N GLY A 47 2.55 5.51 -11.34
CA GLY A 47 3.45 5.24 -10.21
C GLY A 47 2.96 4.13 -9.27
N GLN A 48 2.03 3.27 -9.71
CA GLN A 48 1.44 2.19 -8.90
C GLN A 48 2.37 0.97 -8.76
N THR A 49 3.67 1.20 -8.65
CA THR A 49 4.73 0.20 -8.75
C THR A 49 5.18 -0.38 -7.39
N THR A 50 4.36 -0.27 -6.35
CA THR A 50 4.57 -1.05 -5.11
C THR A 50 4.61 -2.54 -5.47
N ALA A 51 5.61 -3.28 -4.95
CA ALA A 51 5.89 -4.68 -5.31
C ALA A 51 6.27 -4.95 -6.79
N VAL A 52 6.44 -3.91 -7.62
CA VAL A 52 6.97 -4.08 -8.98
C VAL A 52 8.48 -3.99 -8.94
N PHE A 53 9.12 -5.08 -9.34
CA PHE A 53 10.55 -5.29 -9.16
C PHE A 53 11.40 -4.11 -9.68
N GLN A 54 12.34 -3.63 -8.84
CA GLN A 54 13.24 -2.47 -9.07
C GLN A 54 12.58 -1.08 -9.14
N PHE A 55 11.25 -0.97 -9.22
CA PHE A 55 10.56 0.31 -9.41
C PHE A 55 9.76 0.79 -8.18
N GLU A 56 10.05 0.25 -6.99
CA GLU A 56 9.21 0.44 -5.79
C GLU A 56 9.49 1.73 -5.00
N SER A 57 10.67 2.34 -5.17
CA SER A 57 11.05 3.49 -4.34
C SER A 57 10.25 4.75 -4.68
N ALA A 58 9.90 5.56 -3.68
CA ALA A 58 9.09 6.76 -3.87
C ALA A 58 9.65 7.74 -4.93
N PRO A 59 10.97 8.06 -4.98
CA PRO A 59 11.46 8.95 -6.03
C PRO A 59 11.50 8.31 -7.42
N MET A 60 11.58 6.97 -7.51
CA MET A 60 11.46 6.26 -8.78
C MET A 60 10.03 6.35 -9.34
N LYS A 61 9.03 6.11 -8.49
CA LYS A 61 7.60 6.28 -8.83
C LYS A 61 7.31 7.66 -9.42
N GLU A 62 7.95 8.69 -8.89
CA GLU A 62 7.85 10.04 -9.42
C GLU A 62 8.42 10.26 -10.81
N TYR A 63 9.60 9.71 -11.05
CA TYR A 63 10.16 9.79 -12.38
C TYR A 63 9.34 8.98 -13.38
N LEU A 64 8.72 7.86 -12.96
CA LEU A 64 7.82 7.10 -13.82
C LEU A 64 6.56 7.89 -14.19
N LYS A 65 5.92 8.56 -13.22
CA LYS A 65 4.78 9.46 -13.50
C LYS A 65 5.14 10.55 -14.49
N LYS A 66 6.32 11.15 -14.34
CA LYS A 66 6.79 12.18 -15.27
C LYS A 66 7.19 11.61 -16.63
N LEU A 67 7.73 10.41 -16.68
CA LEU A 67 8.22 9.73 -17.89
C LEU A 67 7.08 9.19 -18.75
N HIS A 68 5.98 8.75 -18.14
CA HIS A 68 4.92 7.94 -18.76
C HIS A 68 5.51 6.86 -19.68
N PRO A 69 6.20 5.84 -19.14
CA PRO A 69 6.88 4.84 -19.97
C PRO A 69 5.89 4.10 -20.87
N GLU A 70 6.25 3.92 -22.15
CA GLU A 70 5.40 3.23 -23.15
C GLU A 70 6.11 2.01 -23.78
N SER A 71 7.31 1.68 -23.28
CA SER A 71 8.09 0.55 -23.79
C SER A 71 9.10 0.02 -22.76
N ILE A 72 9.55 -1.22 -22.93
CA ILE A 72 10.66 -1.81 -22.15
C ILE A 72 11.93 -0.93 -22.22
N LYS A 73 12.15 -0.23 -23.34
CA LYS A 73 13.30 0.66 -23.51
C LYS A 73 13.26 1.85 -22.56
N ASP A 74 12.07 2.43 -22.35
CA ASP A 74 11.87 3.49 -21.37
C ASP A 74 12.17 3.01 -19.95
N LEU A 75 11.69 1.81 -19.58
CA LEU A 75 11.97 1.19 -18.28
C LEU A 75 13.47 0.91 -18.09
N ALA A 76 14.12 0.36 -19.11
CA ALA A 76 15.55 0.06 -19.10
C ALA A 76 16.41 1.33 -18.98
N ALA A 77 16.01 2.42 -19.65
CA ALA A 77 16.68 3.70 -19.55
C ALA A 77 16.50 4.31 -18.17
N MET A 78 15.29 4.27 -17.61
CA MET A 78 15.03 4.78 -16.26
C MET A 78 15.84 4.03 -15.20
N ASN A 79 15.90 2.69 -15.25
CA ASN A 79 16.74 1.89 -14.35
C ASN A 79 18.25 2.18 -14.49
N ALA A 80 18.71 2.51 -15.68
CA ALA A 80 20.09 2.91 -15.92
C ALA A 80 20.39 4.31 -15.37
N LEU A 81 19.45 5.25 -15.54
CA LEU A 81 19.60 6.65 -15.14
C LEU A 81 19.35 6.91 -13.64
N TYR A 82 18.53 6.10 -12.97
CA TYR A 82 18.17 6.29 -11.55
C TYR A 82 19.30 5.85 -10.60
N ARG A 83 20.43 6.55 -10.67
CA ARG A 83 21.65 6.32 -9.89
C ARG A 83 22.37 7.64 -9.61
N PRO A 84 23.16 7.72 -8.52
CA PRO A 84 24.00 8.90 -8.27
C PRO A 84 24.89 9.23 -9.48
N GLY A 85 24.82 10.47 -9.95
CA GLY A 85 25.46 10.94 -11.19
C GLY A 85 24.46 11.07 -12.36
N PRO A 86 24.04 9.97 -13.03
CA PRO A 86 23.12 10.03 -14.17
C PRO A 86 21.75 10.60 -13.86
N MET A 87 21.32 10.62 -12.59
CA MET A 87 20.04 11.18 -12.18
C MET A 87 19.84 12.63 -12.66
N GLU A 88 20.91 13.42 -12.79
CA GLU A 88 20.86 14.78 -13.32
C GLU A 88 20.29 14.84 -14.75
N ASN A 89 20.48 13.77 -15.53
CA ASN A 89 20.01 13.66 -16.91
C ASN A 89 18.55 13.22 -17.03
N ILE A 90 17.90 12.74 -15.95
CA ILE A 90 16.52 12.22 -16.03
C ILE A 90 15.56 13.31 -16.50
N ASN A 91 15.68 14.53 -15.99
CA ASN A 91 14.80 15.63 -16.39
C ASN A 91 14.95 15.98 -17.88
N SER A 92 16.18 16.04 -18.39
CA SER A 92 16.42 16.24 -19.83
C SER A 92 15.92 15.05 -20.67
N PHE A 93 16.09 13.81 -20.19
CA PHE A 93 15.57 12.62 -20.86
C PHE A 93 14.05 12.72 -21.03
N ILE A 94 13.33 13.06 -19.97
CA ILE A 94 11.87 13.24 -19.96
C ILE A 94 11.47 14.41 -20.86
N ASN A 95 12.10 15.58 -20.72
CA ASN A 95 11.76 16.75 -21.52
C ASN A 95 11.96 16.52 -23.02
N ARG A 96 13.02 15.79 -23.41
CA ARG A 96 13.27 15.43 -24.80
C ARG A 96 12.27 14.41 -25.33
N LYS A 97 11.88 13.42 -24.53
CA LYS A 97 10.81 12.47 -24.89
C LYS A 97 9.51 13.19 -25.28
N PHE A 98 9.11 14.20 -24.50
CA PHE A 98 7.89 14.97 -24.74
C PHE A 98 8.08 16.19 -25.67
N GLY A 99 9.25 16.35 -26.31
CA GLY A 99 9.52 17.48 -27.21
C GLY A 99 9.58 18.86 -26.53
N ARG A 100 9.68 18.92 -25.20
CA ARG A 100 9.84 20.15 -24.40
C ARG A 100 11.28 20.68 -24.46
N GLU A 101 12.24 19.80 -24.74
CA GLU A 101 13.64 20.12 -25.00
C GLU A 101 14.02 19.59 -26.39
N LYS A 102 14.70 20.41 -27.20
CA LYS A 102 15.12 20.01 -28.54
C LYS A 102 16.24 18.97 -28.46
N ILE A 103 16.07 17.84 -29.14
CA ILE A 103 17.14 16.84 -29.31
C ILE A 103 18.17 17.39 -30.29
N THR A 104 19.40 17.57 -29.82
CA THR A 104 20.54 18.00 -30.64
C THR A 104 21.62 16.94 -30.65
N TYR A 105 22.13 16.62 -31.84
CA TYR A 105 23.25 15.71 -32.02
C TYR A 105 24.47 16.50 -32.46
N LEU A 106 25.64 16.21 -31.88
CA LEU A 106 26.90 16.83 -32.29
C LEU A 106 27.29 16.49 -33.74
N HIS A 107 26.83 15.33 -34.22
CA HIS A 107 27.03 14.88 -35.59
C HIS A 107 25.87 13.95 -36.04
N PRO A 108 25.44 13.96 -37.32
CA PRO A 108 24.37 13.10 -37.81
C PRO A 108 24.57 11.60 -37.57
N SER A 109 25.82 11.13 -37.52
CA SER A 109 26.13 9.71 -37.25
C SER A 109 25.67 9.24 -35.86
N LEU A 110 25.53 10.14 -34.89
CA LEU A 110 25.09 9.82 -33.53
C LEU A 110 23.59 9.54 -33.45
N GLU A 111 22.80 10.05 -34.40
CA GLU A 111 21.34 9.92 -34.34
C GLU A 111 20.91 8.45 -34.31
N SER A 112 21.46 7.61 -35.19
CA SER A 112 21.13 6.18 -35.24
C SER A 112 21.41 5.41 -33.95
N ILE A 113 22.32 5.91 -33.09
CA ILE A 113 22.75 5.26 -31.85
C ILE A 113 21.99 5.82 -30.64
N LEU A 114 21.80 7.14 -30.60
CA LEU A 114 21.26 7.85 -29.44
C LEU A 114 19.77 8.19 -29.59
N LYS A 115 19.14 7.92 -30.73
CA LYS A 115 17.70 8.15 -30.94
C LYS A 115 16.84 7.42 -29.90
N GLU A 116 17.20 6.19 -29.53
CA GLU A 116 16.46 5.42 -28.52
C GLU A 116 16.54 6.01 -27.10
N THR A 117 17.51 6.88 -26.83
CA THR A 117 17.71 7.53 -25.52
C THR A 117 17.66 9.05 -25.64
N TYR A 118 16.94 9.54 -26.65
CA TYR A 118 16.68 10.96 -26.87
C TYR A 118 17.96 11.83 -26.89
N GLY A 119 19.03 11.32 -27.51
CA GLY A 119 20.30 12.05 -27.64
C GLY A 119 21.19 12.04 -26.39
N ILE A 120 20.85 11.26 -25.36
CA ILE A 120 21.63 11.11 -24.13
C ILE A 120 22.38 9.77 -24.20
N ILE A 121 23.68 9.75 -23.91
CA ILE A 121 24.41 8.47 -23.74
C ILE A 121 23.97 7.88 -22.40
N VAL A 122 23.45 6.64 -22.42
CA VAL A 122 22.96 5.90 -21.25
C VAL A 122 23.61 4.53 -21.12
N TYR A 123 24.06 3.95 -22.23
CA TYR A 123 24.58 2.58 -22.23
C TYR A 123 26.04 2.48 -22.64
N GLN A 124 26.74 1.48 -22.08
CA GLN A 124 28.10 1.12 -22.49
C GLN A 124 28.14 0.70 -23.97
N GLU A 125 27.10 0.02 -24.44
CA GLU A 125 26.96 -0.43 -25.82
C GLU A 125 26.82 0.75 -26.79
N GLN A 126 26.21 1.86 -26.36
CA GLN A 126 26.16 3.08 -27.18
C GLN A 126 27.55 3.68 -27.36
N VAL A 127 28.40 3.66 -26.32
CA VAL A 127 29.79 4.11 -26.42
C VAL A 127 30.58 3.25 -27.41
N ILE A 128 30.40 1.92 -27.35
CA ILE A 128 31.02 1.00 -28.30
C ILE A 128 30.58 1.32 -29.73
N GLN A 129 29.28 1.51 -29.94
CA GLN A 129 28.72 1.87 -31.25
C GLN A 129 29.21 3.24 -31.74
N ILE A 130 29.35 4.22 -30.84
CA ILE A 130 29.89 5.55 -31.19
C ILE A 130 31.36 5.42 -31.62
N ALA A 131 32.19 4.72 -30.86
CA ALA A 131 33.59 4.48 -31.21
C ALA A 131 33.75 3.78 -32.56
N ASN A 132 32.90 2.79 -32.85
CA ASN A 132 32.90 2.11 -34.14
C ASN A 132 32.42 3.02 -35.28
N LYS A 133 31.29 3.72 -35.10
CA LYS A 133 30.65 4.47 -36.19
C LYS A 133 31.30 5.82 -36.47
N VAL A 134 31.78 6.51 -35.43
CA VAL A 134 32.42 7.83 -35.51
C VAL A 134 33.90 7.66 -35.83
N ALA A 135 34.63 6.86 -35.06
CA ALA A 135 36.08 6.73 -35.18
C ALA A 135 36.55 5.53 -36.03
N GLY A 136 35.66 4.67 -36.53
CA GLY A 136 36.04 3.52 -37.34
C GLY A 136 36.74 2.41 -36.54
N MET A 137 36.73 2.48 -35.21
CA MET A 137 37.36 1.47 -34.35
C MET A 137 36.65 0.12 -34.51
N SER A 138 37.40 -0.98 -34.50
CA SER A 138 36.80 -2.32 -34.41
C SER A 138 36.02 -2.49 -33.10
N LEU A 139 35.06 -3.41 -33.04
CA LEU A 139 34.31 -3.68 -31.81
C LEU A 139 35.22 -4.11 -30.64
N ALA A 140 36.34 -4.77 -30.94
CA ALA A 140 37.34 -5.14 -29.94
C ALA A 140 38.07 -3.92 -29.37
N GLU A 141 38.48 -2.98 -30.22
CA GLU A 141 39.10 -1.72 -29.79
C GLU A 141 38.11 -0.84 -29.01
N ALA A 142 36.85 -0.80 -29.44
CA ALA A 142 35.80 -0.08 -28.76
C ALA A 142 35.49 -0.67 -27.35
N ASP A 143 35.60 -1.99 -27.16
CA ASP A 143 35.51 -2.58 -25.81
C ASP A 143 36.73 -2.23 -24.94
N ILE A 144 37.92 -2.05 -25.52
CA ILE A 144 39.09 -1.56 -24.78
C ILE A 144 38.81 -0.15 -24.24
N LEU A 145 38.24 0.74 -25.05
CA LEU A 145 37.78 2.06 -24.60
C LEU A 145 36.77 1.94 -23.45
N ARG A 146 35.74 1.09 -23.58
CA ARG A 146 34.77 0.85 -22.49
C ARG A 146 35.43 0.34 -21.21
N ARG A 147 36.45 -0.52 -21.31
CA ARG A 147 37.19 -1.03 -20.13
C ARG A 147 38.07 0.05 -19.50
N ALA A 148 38.72 0.89 -20.30
CA ALA A 148 39.51 2.03 -19.81
C ALA A 148 38.63 2.99 -19.01
N MET A 149 37.43 3.27 -19.52
CA MET A 149 36.38 4.05 -18.86
C MET A 149 35.99 3.44 -17.50
N GLY A 150 35.69 2.14 -17.47
CA GLY A 150 35.29 1.45 -16.24
C GLY A 150 36.38 1.41 -15.16
N LYS A 151 37.67 1.39 -15.56
CA LYS A 151 38.81 1.40 -14.64
C LYS A 151 39.23 2.80 -14.18
N LYS A 152 38.67 3.87 -14.77
CA LYS A 152 39.08 5.27 -14.54
C LYS A 152 40.58 5.49 -14.77
N ASP A 153 41.15 4.82 -15.77
CA ASP A 153 42.56 4.92 -16.11
C ASP A 153 42.80 6.13 -17.04
N ALA A 154 43.32 7.21 -16.48
CA ALA A 154 43.52 8.47 -17.21
C ALA A 154 44.53 8.33 -18.36
N ALA A 155 45.58 7.53 -18.19
CA ALA A 155 46.59 7.33 -19.23
C ALA A 155 46.01 6.51 -20.40
N ALA A 156 45.28 5.44 -20.08
CA ALA A 156 44.59 4.65 -21.09
C ALA A 156 43.51 5.47 -21.80
N MET A 157 42.73 6.29 -21.08
CA MET A 157 41.72 7.15 -21.68
C MET A 157 42.31 8.18 -22.65
N GLN A 158 43.45 8.78 -22.31
CA GLN A 158 44.14 9.72 -23.21
C GLN A 158 44.63 9.01 -24.49
N GLU A 159 45.17 7.80 -24.38
CA GLU A 159 45.56 6.99 -25.56
C GLU A 159 44.34 6.70 -26.45
N GLN A 160 43.21 6.33 -25.84
CA GLN A 160 41.98 6.09 -26.60
C GLN A 160 41.42 7.38 -27.21
N ARG A 161 41.58 8.54 -26.55
CA ARG A 161 41.17 9.85 -27.09
C ARG A 161 41.89 10.16 -28.39
N GLU A 162 43.20 9.96 -28.42
CA GLU A 162 44.01 10.20 -29.63
C GLU A 162 43.61 9.27 -30.78
N LYS A 163 43.40 7.98 -30.48
CA LYS A 163 42.91 7.00 -31.45
C LYS A 163 41.53 7.37 -31.99
N PHE A 164 40.61 7.74 -31.10
CA PHE A 164 39.24 8.12 -31.47
C PHE A 164 39.23 9.34 -32.38
N VAL A 165 39.92 10.42 -31.99
CA VAL A 165 39.94 11.68 -32.77
C VAL A 165 40.59 11.46 -34.14
N LYS A 166 41.72 10.73 -34.20
CA LYS A 166 42.38 10.42 -35.46
C LYS A 166 41.48 9.60 -36.40
N GLY A 167 40.80 8.59 -35.86
CA GLY A 167 39.85 7.78 -36.62
C GLY A 167 38.63 8.58 -37.10
N ALA A 168 38.12 9.50 -36.27
CA ALA A 168 37.00 10.37 -36.63
C ALA A 168 37.35 11.32 -37.78
N VAL A 169 38.55 11.91 -37.75
CA VAL A 169 39.05 12.77 -38.84
C VAL A 169 39.20 11.97 -40.13
N GLN A 170 39.69 10.71 -40.06
CA GLN A 170 39.75 9.82 -41.22
C GLN A 170 38.36 9.49 -41.80
N ASN A 171 37.32 9.53 -40.98
CA ASN A 171 35.92 9.37 -41.38
C ASN A 171 35.24 10.69 -41.79
N ASN A 172 36.00 11.74 -42.09
CA ASN A 172 35.52 13.07 -42.50
C ASN A 172 34.68 13.80 -41.43
N ILE A 173 34.95 13.57 -40.14
CA ILE A 173 34.34 14.31 -39.04
C ILE A 173 35.32 15.38 -38.57
N ASP A 174 34.82 16.61 -38.39
CA ASP A 174 35.62 17.74 -37.92
C ASP A 174 36.29 17.42 -36.56
N GLU A 175 37.58 17.78 -36.44
CA GLU A 175 38.38 17.43 -35.26
C GLU A 175 37.82 18.02 -33.96
N LYS A 176 37.22 19.22 -34.03
CA LYS A 176 36.59 19.85 -32.86
C LYS A 176 35.35 19.06 -32.43
N ILE A 177 34.52 18.67 -33.39
CA ILE A 177 33.34 17.83 -33.11
C ILE A 177 33.77 16.47 -32.55
N ALA A 178 34.82 15.85 -33.10
CA ALA A 178 35.35 14.58 -32.60
C ALA A 178 35.82 14.68 -31.13
N LYS A 179 36.52 15.76 -30.78
CA LYS A 179 36.92 16.03 -29.39
C LYS A 179 35.72 16.22 -28.47
N GLU A 180 34.73 17.02 -28.87
CA GLU A 180 33.50 17.23 -28.09
C GLU A 180 32.71 15.93 -27.87
N ILE A 181 32.63 15.06 -28.89
CA ILE A 181 32.01 13.73 -28.74
C ILE A 181 32.78 12.87 -27.73
N PHE A 182 34.11 12.85 -27.81
CA PHE A 182 34.92 12.09 -26.86
C PHE A 182 34.80 12.62 -25.43
N ASP A 183 34.79 13.93 -25.25
CA ASP A 183 34.63 14.56 -23.94
C ASP A 183 33.25 14.22 -23.33
N LEU A 184 32.21 14.07 -24.17
CA LEU A 184 30.89 13.59 -23.75
C LEU A 184 30.92 12.10 -23.33
N ILE A 185 31.66 11.25 -24.06
CA ILE A 185 31.91 9.85 -23.68
C ILE A 185 32.65 9.77 -22.33
N ASP A 186 33.70 10.57 -22.14
CA ASP A 186 34.52 10.58 -20.92
C ASP A 186 33.72 11.04 -19.70
N LYS A 187 32.91 12.11 -19.85
CA LYS A 187 31.98 12.54 -18.80
C LYS A 187 30.99 11.42 -18.42
N PHE A 188 30.58 10.61 -19.39
CA PHE A 188 29.68 9.48 -19.19
C PHE A 188 30.36 8.21 -18.66
N ALA A 189 31.68 8.07 -18.84
CA ALA A 189 32.48 6.89 -18.48
C ALA A 189 32.26 6.39 -17.06
N SER A 190 32.14 7.33 -16.13
CA SER A 190 31.95 7.01 -14.71
C SER A 190 30.59 6.39 -14.40
N TYR A 191 29.64 6.43 -15.33
CA TYR A 191 28.24 6.11 -15.07
C TYR A 191 27.55 5.25 -16.14
N GLY A 192 28.31 4.76 -17.12
CA GLY A 192 27.77 3.90 -18.17
C GLY A 192 27.19 2.59 -17.66
N PHE A 193 25.94 2.32 -18.02
CA PHE A 193 25.26 1.10 -17.61
C PHE A 193 25.25 0.04 -18.71
N ASN A 194 25.29 -1.24 -18.35
CA ASN A 194 25.24 -2.33 -19.33
C ASN A 194 23.79 -2.52 -19.82
N LYS A 195 23.56 -2.35 -21.13
CA LYS A 195 22.22 -2.41 -21.73
C LYS A 195 21.60 -3.79 -21.60
N SER A 196 22.36 -4.86 -21.88
CA SER A 196 21.82 -6.23 -21.78
C SER A 196 21.28 -6.54 -20.39
N HIS A 197 21.99 -6.12 -19.34
CA HIS A 197 21.55 -6.29 -17.96
C HIS A 197 20.34 -5.39 -17.63
N ALA A 198 20.34 -4.13 -18.07
CA ALA A 198 19.18 -3.25 -17.87
C ALA A 198 17.92 -3.82 -18.50
N VAL A 199 17.98 -4.20 -19.78
CA VAL A 199 16.82 -4.73 -20.51
C VAL A 199 16.33 -6.03 -19.89
N ALA A 200 17.21 -6.98 -19.57
CA ALA A 200 16.82 -8.25 -18.97
C ALA A 200 16.06 -8.08 -17.64
N TYR A 201 16.54 -7.20 -16.76
CA TYR A 201 15.86 -6.93 -15.48
C TYR A 201 14.58 -6.10 -15.68
N SER A 202 14.53 -5.21 -16.68
CA SER A 202 13.31 -4.49 -17.04
C SER A 202 12.22 -5.40 -17.61
N ILE A 203 12.57 -6.51 -18.26
CA ILE A 203 11.60 -7.55 -18.65
C ILE A 203 11.00 -8.19 -17.40
N VAL A 204 11.81 -8.55 -16.40
CA VAL A 204 11.29 -9.11 -15.14
C VAL A 204 10.38 -8.10 -14.41
N ALA A 205 10.77 -6.82 -14.39
CA ALA A 205 9.92 -5.75 -13.85
C ALA A 205 8.59 -5.65 -14.60
N TYR A 206 8.63 -5.68 -15.94
CA TYR A 206 7.44 -5.67 -16.78
C TYR A 206 6.54 -6.88 -16.52
N GLN A 207 7.11 -8.08 -16.41
CA GLN A 207 6.39 -9.31 -16.04
C GLN A 207 5.65 -9.17 -14.71
N THR A 208 6.32 -8.60 -13.68
CA THR A 208 5.64 -8.35 -12.39
C THR A 208 4.52 -7.31 -12.51
N ALA A 209 4.72 -6.25 -13.29
CA ALA A 209 3.69 -5.23 -13.52
C ALA A 209 2.50 -5.77 -14.33
N TYR A 210 2.75 -6.63 -15.31
CA TYR A 210 1.72 -7.30 -16.10
C TYR A 210 0.85 -8.19 -15.21
N LEU A 211 1.47 -9.01 -14.36
CA LEU A 211 0.73 -9.82 -13.39
C LEU A 211 -0.07 -8.94 -12.42
N LYS A 212 0.49 -7.82 -11.96
CA LYS A 212 -0.23 -6.86 -11.11
C LYS A 212 -1.42 -6.21 -11.83
N ALA A 213 -1.28 -5.87 -13.11
CA ALA A 213 -2.34 -5.23 -13.89
C ALA A 213 -3.52 -6.18 -14.16
N HIS A 214 -3.22 -7.43 -14.52
CA HIS A 214 -4.23 -8.39 -15.00
C HIS A 214 -4.74 -9.37 -13.93
N PHE A 215 -3.94 -9.64 -12.90
CA PHE A 215 -4.21 -10.62 -11.84
C PHE A 215 -3.94 -10.04 -10.45
N LEU A 216 -4.52 -8.87 -10.20
CA LEU A 216 -4.20 -8.04 -9.05
C LEU A 216 -4.33 -8.76 -7.68
N PRO A 217 -5.47 -9.43 -7.32
CA PRO A 217 -5.57 -10.11 -6.04
C PRO A 217 -4.54 -11.23 -5.86
N GLU A 218 -4.33 -12.05 -6.91
CA GLU A 218 -3.37 -13.15 -6.89
C GLU A 218 -1.93 -12.65 -6.77
N PHE A 219 -1.57 -11.58 -7.50
CA PHE A 219 -0.26 -10.96 -7.42
C PHE A 219 0.02 -10.39 -6.03
N LEU A 220 -0.95 -9.68 -5.43
CA LEU A 220 -0.80 -9.13 -4.09
C LEU A 220 -0.72 -10.25 -3.04
N ALA A 221 -1.55 -11.30 -3.13
CA ALA A 221 -1.49 -12.46 -2.24
C ALA A 221 -0.15 -13.20 -2.34
N ALA A 222 0.42 -13.36 -3.54
CA ALA A 222 1.74 -13.96 -3.72
C ALA A 222 2.85 -13.11 -3.09
N ASN A 223 2.80 -11.78 -3.25
CA ASN A 223 3.73 -10.87 -2.61
C ASN A 223 3.62 -10.90 -1.07
N LEU A 224 2.40 -10.84 -0.54
CA LEU A 224 2.13 -10.95 0.89
C LEU A 224 2.67 -12.26 1.46
N THR A 225 2.46 -13.38 0.76
CA THR A 225 3.00 -14.69 1.11
C THR A 225 4.52 -14.74 1.09
N ASN A 226 5.18 -14.09 0.12
CA ASN A 226 6.64 -14.08 0.04
C ASN A 226 7.30 -13.14 1.05
N GLU A 227 6.55 -12.21 1.62
CA GLU A 227 7.01 -11.21 2.60
C GLU A 227 6.44 -11.41 4.01
N PHE A 228 5.71 -12.50 4.28
CA PHE A 228 5.03 -12.76 5.56
C PHE A 228 5.93 -12.65 6.80
N GLY A 229 7.23 -12.96 6.66
CA GLY A 229 8.21 -12.84 7.73
C GLY A 229 8.68 -11.42 8.04
N ASN A 230 8.25 -10.42 7.27
CA ASN A 230 8.57 -9.00 7.46
C ASN A 230 7.28 -8.18 7.66
N PRO A 231 6.91 -7.90 8.93
CA PRO A 231 5.66 -7.18 9.25
C PRO A 231 5.55 -5.80 8.58
N ASP A 232 6.66 -5.06 8.45
CA ASP A 232 6.66 -3.74 7.84
C ASP A 232 6.28 -3.82 6.36
N LYS A 233 6.83 -4.81 5.63
CA LYS A 233 6.48 -5.04 4.23
C LYS A 233 5.06 -5.56 4.05
N VAL A 234 4.60 -6.46 4.92
CA VAL A 234 3.21 -6.93 4.92
C VAL A 234 2.26 -5.75 5.09
N THR A 235 2.56 -4.83 6.02
CA THR A 235 1.77 -3.62 6.25
C THR A 235 1.73 -2.74 5.00
N ILE A 236 2.87 -2.51 4.32
CA ILE A 236 2.93 -1.76 3.05
C ILE A 236 2.07 -2.41 1.96
N LEU A 237 2.12 -3.74 1.83
CA LEU A 237 1.34 -4.48 0.83
C LEU A 237 -0.16 -4.48 1.13
N LEU A 238 -0.55 -4.56 2.40
CA LEU A 238 -1.95 -4.48 2.81
C LEU A 238 -2.51 -3.05 2.64
N ASP A 239 -1.70 -2.02 2.83
CA ASP A 239 -2.04 -0.64 2.46
C ASP A 239 -2.21 -0.51 0.93
N ASP A 240 -1.35 -1.15 0.13
CA ASP A 240 -1.51 -1.21 -1.33
C ASP A 240 -2.81 -1.94 -1.73
N CYS A 241 -3.21 -3.00 -1.02
CA CYS A 241 -4.51 -3.66 -1.20
C CYS A 241 -5.66 -2.67 -0.95
N ARG A 242 -5.60 -1.89 0.14
CA ARG A 242 -6.63 -0.90 0.48
C ARG A 242 -6.73 0.19 -0.60
N LYS A 243 -5.59 0.76 -1.01
CA LYS A 243 -5.50 1.78 -2.08
C LYS A 243 -6.06 1.28 -3.41
N LEU A 244 -5.76 0.03 -3.76
CA LEU A 244 -6.23 -0.60 -4.99
C LEU A 244 -7.63 -1.25 -4.84
N LYS A 245 -8.30 -1.05 -3.70
CA LYS A 245 -9.65 -1.54 -3.40
C LYS A 245 -9.78 -3.06 -3.49
N VAL A 246 -8.70 -3.78 -3.19
CA VAL A 246 -8.67 -5.24 -3.09
C VAL A 246 -9.05 -5.63 -1.67
N LYS A 247 -10.16 -6.36 -1.54
CA LYS A 247 -10.68 -6.78 -0.25
C LYS A 247 -9.84 -7.92 0.33
N VAL A 248 -9.47 -7.77 1.61
CA VAL A 248 -8.76 -8.79 2.39
C VAL A 248 -9.70 -9.28 3.49
N ARG A 249 -10.08 -10.55 3.48
CA ARG A 249 -10.89 -11.16 4.53
C ARG A 249 -10.04 -11.31 5.81
N PRO A 250 -10.59 -11.03 7.00
CA PRO A 250 -9.86 -11.25 8.25
C PRO A 250 -9.50 -12.73 8.46
N PRO A 251 -8.49 -13.02 9.29
CA PRO A 251 -8.18 -14.40 9.65
C PRO A 251 -9.36 -15.03 10.39
N ASP A 252 -9.49 -16.36 10.30
CA ASP A 252 -10.55 -17.13 10.95
C ASP A 252 -10.03 -18.54 11.29
N VAL A 253 -10.13 -18.96 12.55
CA VAL A 253 -9.75 -20.33 12.97
C VAL A 253 -10.63 -21.40 12.32
N ASN A 254 -11.83 -21.03 11.91
CA ASN A 254 -12.77 -21.85 11.16
C ASN A 254 -12.66 -21.64 9.65
N LYS A 255 -11.69 -20.88 9.14
CA LYS A 255 -11.28 -20.89 7.72
C LYS A 255 -9.77 -20.66 7.65
N PRO A 256 -8.97 -21.55 8.28
CA PRO A 256 -7.57 -21.27 8.50
C PRO A 256 -6.79 -21.33 7.19
N SER A 257 -5.91 -20.35 6.98
CA SER A 257 -4.98 -20.32 5.86
C SER A 257 -3.58 -19.99 6.40
N ALA A 258 -2.60 -20.87 6.17
CA ALA A 258 -1.24 -20.63 6.62
C ALA A 258 -0.63 -19.39 5.94
N TYR A 259 -0.76 -19.32 4.62
CA TYR A 259 -0.28 -18.22 3.78
C TYR A 259 -1.44 -17.44 3.17
N PHE A 260 -1.15 -16.29 2.58
CA PHE A 260 -2.18 -15.53 1.87
C PHE A 260 -2.63 -16.30 0.63
N ASN A 261 -3.94 -16.34 0.42
CA ASN A 261 -4.54 -17.04 -0.71
C ASN A 261 -5.65 -16.15 -1.32
N VAL A 262 -6.27 -16.60 -2.41
CA VAL A 262 -7.39 -15.89 -3.03
C VAL A 262 -8.59 -16.82 -3.17
N GLU A 263 -9.78 -16.31 -2.84
CA GLU A 263 -11.06 -16.99 -2.99
C GLU A 263 -12.12 -15.94 -3.39
N ASP A 264 -12.91 -16.22 -4.43
CA ASP A 264 -13.92 -15.30 -4.97
C ASP A 264 -13.41 -13.89 -5.31
N GLY A 265 -12.13 -13.77 -5.70
CA GLY A 265 -11.49 -12.47 -5.98
C GLY A 265 -11.11 -11.66 -4.74
N GLU A 266 -11.29 -12.21 -3.54
CA GLU A 266 -10.87 -11.62 -2.27
C GLU A 266 -9.62 -12.33 -1.73
N ILE A 267 -8.73 -11.58 -1.10
CA ILE A 267 -7.53 -12.14 -0.45
C ILE A 267 -7.93 -12.73 0.90
N ILE A 268 -7.57 -13.98 1.16
CA ILE A 268 -7.69 -14.63 2.46
C ILE A 268 -6.41 -14.36 3.25
N PHE A 269 -6.55 -13.84 4.47
CA PHE A 269 -5.40 -13.51 5.31
C PHE A 269 -4.59 -14.76 5.67
N GLY A 270 -3.29 -14.71 5.40
CA GLY A 270 -2.36 -15.74 5.86
C GLY A 270 -2.08 -15.61 7.34
N MET A 271 -2.60 -16.52 8.16
CA MET A 271 -2.49 -16.45 9.63
C MET A 271 -1.05 -16.49 10.12
N SER A 272 -0.09 -17.01 9.33
CA SER A 272 1.33 -16.96 9.68
C SER A 272 1.96 -15.56 9.64
N ALA A 273 1.28 -14.57 9.05
CA ALA A 273 1.70 -13.17 9.08
C ALA A 273 1.28 -12.45 10.37
N ILE A 274 0.45 -13.08 11.21
CA ILE A 274 0.07 -12.54 12.50
C ILE A 274 1.28 -12.63 13.44
N LYS A 275 1.59 -11.51 14.12
CA LYS A 275 2.67 -11.47 15.11
C LYS A 275 2.53 -12.61 16.12
N ASN A 276 3.62 -13.33 16.35
CA ASN A 276 3.72 -14.52 17.23
C ASN A 276 3.05 -15.81 16.73
N VAL A 277 2.43 -15.82 15.55
CA VAL A 277 1.79 -17.02 14.97
C VAL A 277 2.72 -17.63 13.91
N GLY A 278 3.28 -18.81 14.20
CA GLY A 278 4.14 -19.53 13.27
C GLY A 278 3.35 -20.43 12.31
N VAL A 279 3.94 -20.74 11.14
CA VAL A 279 3.34 -21.64 10.12
C VAL A 279 2.89 -22.97 10.74
N ASN A 280 3.73 -23.61 11.55
CA ASN A 280 3.42 -24.89 12.19
C ASN A 280 2.17 -24.83 13.09
N ALA A 281 1.91 -23.69 13.74
CA ALA A 281 0.71 -23.54 14.56
C ALA A 281 -0.55 -23.42 13.71
N VAL A 282 -0.48 -22.79 12.53
CA VAL A 282 -1.60 -22.72 11.61
C VAL A 282 -1.86 -24.07 10.96
N GLU A 283 -0.81 -24.78 10.53
CA GLU A 283 -0.93 -26.14 9.99
C GLU A 283 -1.53 -27.10 11.02
N GLU A 284 -1.20 -26.95 12.29
CA GLU A 284 -1.83 -27.71 13.38
C GLU A 284 -3.33 -27.40 13.52
N ILE A 285 -3.73 -26.13 13.39
CA ILE A 285 -5.15 -25.74 13.40
C ILE A 285 -5.88 -26.30 12.17
N ILE A 286 -5.27 -26.25 10.98
CA ILE A 286 -5.81 -26.85 9.75
C ILE A 286 -6.01 -28.35 9.94
N ARG A 287 -4.99 -29.05 10.46
CA ARG A 287 -5.05 -30.49 10.76
C ARG A 287 -6.20 -30.80 11.72
N ALA A 288 -6.24 -30.13 12.87
CA ALA A 288 -7.25 -30.34 13.90
C ALA A 288 -8.67 -30.11 13.36
N ARG A 289 -8.87 -29.05 12.57
CA ARG A 289 -10.18 -28.72 11.97
C ARG A 289 -10.61 -29.77 10.94
N ASN A 290 -9.70 -30.25 10.11
CA ASN A 290 -9.97 -31.30 9.13
C ASN A 290 -10.27 -32.65 9.79
N GLU A 291 -9.54 -33.00 10.86
CA GLU A 291 -9.79 -34.22 11.66
C GLU A 291 -11.14 -34.14 12.39
N LEU A 292 -11.50 -32.95 12.89
CA LEU A 292 -12.76 -32.72 13.59
C LEU A 292 -13.98 -32.74 12.66
N GLY A 293 -13.82 -32.32 11.39
CA GLY A 293 -14.88 -32.34 10.38
C GLY A 293 -16.02 -31.33 10.60
N ARG A 294 -15.89 -30.45 11.60
CA ARG A 294 -16.82 -29.35 11.90
C ARG A 294 -16.05 -28.10 12.34
N ASP A 295 -16.74 -26.98 12.41
CA ASP A 295 -16.20 -25.73 12.94
C ASP A 295 -16.01 -25.80 14.46
N PHE A 296 -14.97 -25.14 14.94
CA PHE A 296 -14.74 -24.88 16.36
C PHE A 296 -15.83 -23.94 16.89
N THR A 297 -16.39 -24.28 18.05
CA THR A 297 -17.48 -23.51 18.66
C THR A 297 -17.00 -22.48 19.68
N SER A 298 -15.84 -22.72 20.30
CA SER A 298 -15.24 -21.85 21.31
C SER A 298 -13.71 -22.04 21.39
N ILE A 299 -13.03 -21.15 22.12
CA ILE A 299 -11.59 -21.31 22.40
C ILE A 299 -11.26 -22.60 23.17
N TYR A 300 -12.16 -23.06 24.03
CA TYR A 300 -12.02 -24.34 24.74
C TYR A 300 -12.07 -25.51 23.79
N ASP A 301 -13.02 -25.49 22.84
CA ASP A 301 -13.17 -26.51 21.81
C ASP A 301 -11.92 -26.61 20.94
N LEU A 302 -11.37 -25.46 20.51
CA LEU A 302 -10.11 -25.43 19.77
C LEU A 302 -8.96 -26.05 20.59
N CYS A 303 -8.77 -25.62 21.85
CA CYS A 303 -7.72 -26.13 22.72
C CYS A 303 -7.85 -27.63 23.04
N CYS A 304 -9.05 -28.20 22.95
CA CYS A 304 -9.27 -29.64 23.10
C CYS A 304 -8.83 -30.45 21.87
N ASN A 305 -8.76 -29.83 20.69
CA ASN A 305 -8.50 -30.52 19.42
C ASN A 305 -7.10 -30.28 18.85
N VAL A 306 -6.39 -29.24 19.30
CA VAL A 306 -5.02 -28.91 18.84
C VAL A 306 -3.95 -29.38 19.83
N ASP A 307 -2.71 -29.54 19.33
CA ASP A 307 -1.52 -29.64 20.18
C ASP A 307 -1.16 -28.27 20.77
N THR A 308 -1.54 -28.07 22.04
CA THR A 308 -1.28 -26.86 22.85
C THR A 308 0.20 -26.53 23.05
N ARG A 309 1.13 -27.46 22.76
CA ARG A 309 2.58 -27.18 22.76
C ARG A 309 2.97 -26.34 21.54
N VAL A 310 2.28 -26.57 20.42
CA VAL A 310 2.46 -25.84 19.16
C VAL A 310 1.58 -24.58 19.18
N VAL A 311 0.28 -24.75 19.48
CA VAL A 311 -0.69 -23.65 19.65
C VAL A 311 -0.67 -23.19 21.10
N ASN A 312 0.43 -22.50 21.47
CA ASN A 312 0.67 -22.04 22.84
C ASN A 312 -0.04 -20.70 23.14
N LYS A 313 0.11 -20.22 24.39
CA LYS A 313 -0.47 -18.95 24.86
C LYS A 313 -0.21 -17.76 23.93
N ARG A 314 1.02 -17.56 23.45
CA ARG A 314 1.36 -16.43 22.57
C ARG A 314 0.68 -16.51 21.21
N VAL A 315 0.51 -17.73 20.69
CA VAL A 315 -0.22 -17.97 19.44
C VAL A 315 -1.68 -17.59 19.64
N LEU A 316 -2.32 -18.08 20.70
CA LEU A 316 -3.72 -17.76 21.00
C LEU A 316 -3.94 -16.27 21.23
N GLU A 317 -3.04 -15.59 21.95
CA GLU A 317 -3.06 -14.13 22.11
C GLU A 317 -3.05 -13.44 20.74
N GLY A 318 -2.09 -13.79 19.87
CA GLY A 318 -2.01 -13.23 18.51
C GLY A 318 -3.28 -13.45 17.70
N LEU A 319 -3.81 -14.68 17.70
CA LEU A 319 -5.03 -15.05 16.98
C LEU A 319 -6.28 -14.32 17.47
N VAL A 320 -6.47 -14.22 18.80
CA VAL A 320 -7.61 -13.50 19.38
C VAL A 320 -7.52 -12.01 19.06
N LEU A 321 -6.34 -11.40 19.22
CA LEU A 321 -6.15 -9.98 18.93
C LEU A 321 -6.38 -9.66 17.44
N ALA A 322 -5.96 -10.56 16.55
CA ALA A 322 -6.14 -10.46 15.10
C ALA A 322 -7.58 -10.70 14.63
N GLY A 323 -8.49 -11.15 15.50
CA GLY A 323 -9.87 -11.44 15.15
C GLY A 323 -10.14 -12.83 14.60
N ALA A 324 -9.17 -13.75 14.69
CA ALA A 324 -9.35 -15.12 14.20
C ALA A 324 -10.44 -15.90 14.94
N PHE A 325 -10.82 -15.45 16.15
CA PHE A 325 -11.88 -16.02 16.97
C PHE A 325 -13.21 -15.26 16.85
N ASP A 326 -13.35 -14.29 15.94
CA ASP A 326 -14.60 -13.53 15.78
C ASP A 326 -15.76 -14.39 15.24
N SER A 327 -15.47 -15.57 14.67
CA SER A 327 -16.47 -16.55 14.20
C SER A 327 -16.95 -17.51 15.30
N VAL A 328 -16.29 -17.54 16.47
CA VAL A 328 -16.64 -18.43 17.58
C VAL A 328 -17.42 -17.70 18.68
N SER A 329 -17.88 -18.43 19.70
CA SER A 329 -18.59 -17.82 20.83
C SER A 329 -17.75 -16.77 21.58
N GLY A 330 -18.40 -15.67 21.98
CA GLY A 330 -17.85 -14.67 22.90
C GLY A 330 -17.09 -13.53 22.23
N SER A 331 -16.89 -12.45 22.96
CA SER A 331 -16.11 -11.30 22.47
C SER A 331 -14.60 -11.58 22.50
N ARG A 332 -13.81 -10.77 21.76
CA ARG A 332 -12.33 -10.83 21.84
C ARG A 332 -11.83 -10.65 23.27
N ALA A 333 -12.49 -9.83 24.09
CA ALA A 333 -12.14 -9.64 25.51
C ALA A 333 -12.32 -10.92 26.33
N GLN A 334 -13.46 -11.60 26.15
CA GLN A 334 -13.75 -12.86 26.84
C GLN A 334 -12.81 -13.98 26.38
N ASN A 335 -12.61 -14.13 25.08
CA ASN A 335 -11.68 -15.12 24.52
C ASN A 335 -10.25 -14.87 24.99
N PHE A 336 -9.81 -13.61 25.07
CA PHE A 336 -8.47 -13.26 25.57
C PHE A 336 -8.31 -13.59 27.06
N ALA A 337 -9.32 -13.28 27.88
CA ALA A 337 -9.32 -13.62 29.30
C ALA A 337 -9.36 -15.15 29.55
N ALA A 338 -9.95 -15.92 28.63
CA ALA A 338 -10.09 -17.36 28.74
C ALA A 338 -8.81 -18.15 28.38
N ILE A 339 -7.81 -17.55 27.72
CA ILE A 339 -6.66 -18.25 27.11
C ILE A 339 -5.98 -19.24 28.07
N GLU A 340 -5.61 -18.81 29.28
CA GLU A 340 -4.91 -19.68 30.23
C GLU A 340 -5.78 -20.86 30.66
N SER A 341 -7.03 -20.59 31.03
CA SER A 341 -7.98 -21.63 31.43
C SER A 341 -8.29 -22.61 30.29
N ALA A 342 -8.32 -22.13 29.03
CA ALA A 342 -8.58 -22.95 27.86
C ALA A 342 -7.41 -23.90 27.56
N LEU A 343 -6.17 -23.43 27.71
CA LEU A 343 -4.97 -24.27 27.58
C LEU A 343 -4.92 -25.35 28.66
N GLU A 344 -5.20 -24.99 29.91
CA GLU A 344 -5.27 -25.95 31.03
C GLU A 344 -6.35 -27.02 30.79
N PHE A 345 -7.54 -26.59 30.36
CA PHE A 345 -8.65 -27.48 30.04
C PHE A 345 -8.31 -28.43 28.89
N GLY A 346 -7.78 -27.92 27.78
CA GLY A 346 -7.37 -28.73 26.62
C GLY A 346 -6.29 -29.76 26.95
N ASN A 347 -5.29 -29.37 27.75
CA ASN A 347 -4.25 -30.28 28.24
C ASN A 347 -4.82 -31.43 29.09
N LYS A 348 -5.75 -31.11 29.99
CA LYS A 348 -6.43 -32.10 30.83
C LYS A 348 -7.27 -33.05 29.98
N TYR A 349 -8.06 -32.50 29.05
CA TYR A 349 -8.90 -33.26 28.11
C TYR A 349 -8.07 -34.29 27.31
N GLN A 350 -6.96 -33.83 26.72
CA GLN A 350 -6.06 -34.70 25.94
C GLN A 350 -5.37 -35.77 26.81
N SER A 351 -5.01 -35.43 28.06
CA SER A 351 -4.44 -36.40 29.02
C SER A 351 -5.44 -37.49 29.37
N ASP A 352 -6.68 -37.10 29.67
CA ASP A 352 -7.73 -38.02 30.09
C ASP A 352 -8.19 -38.92 28.93
N LYS A 353 -8.30 -38.37 27.70
CA LYS A 353 -8.54 -39.14 26.47
C LYS A 353 -7.47 -40.22 26.24
N LYS A 354 -6.19 -39.89 26.41
CA LYS A 354 -5.08 -40.87 26.29
C LYS A 354 -5.11 -41.95 27.37
N LYS A 355 -5.47 -41.60 28.61
CA LYS A 355 -5.63 -42.58 29.70
C LYS A 355 -6.78 -43.55 29.40
N MET A 356 -7.89 -43.05 28.88
CA MET A 356 -9.05 -43.88 28.51
C MET A 356 -8.76 -44.80 27.32
N ALA A 357 -8.06 -44.31 26.28
CA ALA A 357 -7.65 -45.13 25.14
C ALA A 357 -6.72 -46.30 25.55
N ASN A 358 -5.95 -46.14 26.63
CA ASN A 358 -5.09 -47.19 27.19
C ASN A 358 -5.80 -48.08 28.24
N SER A 359 -7.08 -47.83 28.52
CA SER A 359 -7.88 -48.63 29.45
C SER A 359 -8.50 -49.84 28.74
N LEU A 360 -8.69 -50.94 29.47
CA LEU A 360 -9.22 -52.22 28.96
C LEU A 360 -10.65 -52.13 28.36
N PHE A 361 -11.31 -50.97 28.48
CA PHE A 361 -12.67 -50.67 28.03
C PHE A 361 -12.71 -49.63 26.88
N GLY A 362 -11.60 -49.39 26.19
CA GLY A 362 -11.48 -48.36 25.15
C GLY A 362 -12.41 -48.51 23.93
N ASP A 363 -13.11 -49.64 23.78
CA ASP A 363 -14.12 -49.91 22.74
C ASP A 363 -15.54 -49.46 23.11
N ALA A 364 -15.78 -48.91 24.31
CA ALA A 364 -17.04 -48.27 24.64
C ALA A 364 -17.09 -46.87 23.99
N THR A 365 -17.62 -46.81 22.77
CA THR A 365 -17.82 -45.60 21.95
C THR A 365 -18.95 -44.70 22.50
N GLU A 366 -18.85 -44.30 23.77
CA GLU A 366 -19.59 -43.13 24.27
C GLU A 366 -18.56 -42.01 24.41
N GLU A 367 -18.55 -41.09 23.44
CA GLU A 367 -17.86 -39.81 23.60
C GLU A 367 -18.49 -39.10 24.80
N MET A 368 -17.81 -39.12 25.95
CA MET A 368 -18.19 -38.26 27.06
C MET A 368 -18.09 -36.80 26.59
N GLU A 369 -19.22 -36.15 26.38
CA GLU A 369 -19.30 -34.69 26.26
C GLU A 369 -18.91 -34.09 27.61
N ILE A 370 -17.62 -33.83 27.81
CA ILE A 370 -17.17 -33.01 28.92
C ILE A 370 -17.64 -31.59 28.62
N PRO A 371 -18.57 -31.01 29.41
CA PRO A 371 -19.11 -29.69 29.09
C PRO A 371 -17.98 -28.66 29.14
N HIS A 372 -17.89 -27.85 28.09
CA HIS A 372 -16.90 -26.77 28.04
C HIS A 372 -17.18 -25.75 29.15
N PRO A 373 -16.14 -25.19 29.79
CA PRO A 373 -16.31 -24.10 30.72
C PRO A 373 -17.01 -22.91 30.06
N GLN A 374 -17.79 -22.17 30.84
CA GLN A 374 -18.34 -20.89 30.39
C GLN A 374 -17.22 -19.87 30.24
N LEU A 375 -17.34 -19.00 29.24
CA LEU A 375 -16.40 -17.90 29.07
C LEU A 375 -16.46 -16.95 30.28
N PRO A 376 -15.33 -16.31 30.66
CA PRO A 376 -15.31 -15.30 31.71
C PRO A 376 -16.33 -14.18 31.43
N ASP A 377 -17.02 -13.73 32.46
CA ASP A 377 -17.89 -12.56 32.38
C ASP A 377 -17.03 -11.29 32.49
N VAL A 378 -16.59 -10.80 31.33
CA VAL A 378 -15.84 -9.55 31.20
C VAL A 378 -16.50 -8.67 30.14
N PRO A 379 -16.54 -7.34 30.35
CA PRO A 379 -17.10 -6.44 29.36
C PRO A 379 -16.32 -6.53 28.04
N PRO A 380 -16.99 -6.49 26.88
CA PRO A 380 -16.32 -6.35 25.60
C PRO A 380 -15.40 -5.12 25.58
N TRP A 381 -14.28 -5.21 24.87
CA TRP A 381 -13.45 -4.03 24.62
C TRP A 381 -14.23 -3.02 23.80
N ASP A 382 -14.05 -1.73 24.10
CA ASP A 382 -14.49 -0.68 23.21
C ASP A 382 -13.76 -0.77 21.85
N ASP A 383 -14.36 -0.22 20.80
CA ASP A 383 -13.83 -0.33 19.43
C ASP A 383 -12.42 0.23 19.29
N LYS A 384 -12.10 1.32 20.01
CA LYS A 384 -10.77 1.93 19.98
C LYS A 384 -9.73 0.95 20.52
N THR A 385 -10.01 0.35 21.67
CA THR A 385 -9.13 -0.64 22.31
C THR A 385 -9.01 -1.90 21.46
N LYS A 386 -10.12 -2.37 20.88
CA LYS A 386 -10.15 -3.53 19.98
C LYS A 386 -9.25 -3.31 18.75
N LEU A 387 -9.43 -2.19 18.05
CA LEU A 387 -8.67 -1.85 16.85
C LEU A 387 -7.19 -1.57 17.14
N ALA A 388 -6.87 -0.92 18.27
CA ALA A 388 -5.49 -0.70 18.68
C ALA A 388 -4.75 -2.02 18.94
N LYS A 389 -5.40 -2.98 19.61
CA LYS A 389 -4.85 -4.32 19.83
C LYS A 389 -4.73 -5.14 18.55
N GLU A 390 -5.68 -5.00 17.62
CA GLU A 390 -5.59 -5.62 16.29
C GLU A 390 -4.37 -5.10 15.52
N ARG A 391 -4.19 -3.78 15.48
CA ARG A 391 -3.03 -3.14 14.84
C ARG A 391 -1.70 -3.60 15.45
N GLU A 392 -1.65 -3.88 16.75
CA GLU A 392 -0.45 -4.38 17.42
C GLU A 392 0.07 -5.70 16.83
N VAL A 393 -0.85 -6.58 16.39
CA VAL A 393 -0.50 -7.92 15.89
C VAL A 393 -0.56 -8.05 14.37
N LEU A 394 -1.32 -7.20 13.68
CA LEU A 394 -1.44 -7.18 12.22
C LEU A 394 -0.62 -6.09 11.54
N GLY A 395 -0.28 -5.00 12.24
CA GLY A 395 0.38 -3.81 11.70
C GLY A 395 -0.57 -2.76 11.11
N LEU A 396 -1.85 -3.10 10.91
CA LEU A 396 -2.90 -2.23 10.38
C LEU A 396 -4.25 -2.58 10.98
N TYR A 397 -5.24 -1.72 10.75
CA TYR A 397 -6.64 -2.01 11.03
C TYR A 397 -7.25 -2.80 9.85
N LEU A 398 -7.75 -4.00 10.13
CA LEU A 398 -8.30 -4.93 9.14
C LEU A 398 -9.81 -5.13 9.31
N SER A 399 -10.30 -5.21 10.55
CA SER A 399 -11.72 -5.45 10.82
C SER A 399 -12.59 -4.21 10.62
N ASP A 400 -12.08 -3.04 10.97
CA ASP A 400 -12.75 -1.75 10.80
C ASP A 400 -11.71 -0.60 10.83
N HIS A 401 -12.10 0.64 10.59
CA HIS A 401 -11.22 1.80 10.65
C HIS A 401 -11.57 2.71 11.85
N PRO A 402 -10.61 3.32 12.58
CA PRO A 402 -10.92 4.24 13.69
C PRO A 402 -11.77 5.46 13.32
N LEU A 403 -11.81 5.79 12.02
CA LEU A 403 -12.66 6.84 11.46
C LEU A 403 -14.07 6.39 11.08
N SER A 404 -14.41 5.10 11.11
CA SER A 404 -15.72 4.61 10.66
C SER A 404 -16.88 5.30 11.37
N ARG A 405 -16.76 5.53 12.69
CA ARG A 405 -17.72 6.32 13.48
C ARG A 405 -17.83 7.80 13.10
N TYR A 406 -16.91 8.30 12.28
CA TYR A 406 -16.82 9.68 11.82
C TYR A 406 -16.90 9.77 10.28
N GLU A 407 -17.49 8.76 9.62
CA GLU A 407 -17.58 8.74 8.17
C GLU A 407 -18.38 9.96 7.63
N SER A 408 -19.42 10.38 8.35
CA SER A 408 -20.20 11.57 8.00
C SER A 408 -19.34 12.85 8.07
N GLU A 409 -18.54 13.02 9.11
CA GLU A 409 -17.60 14.11 9.28
C GLU A 409 -16.48 14.06 8.23
N TYR A 410 -15.95 12.87 7.93
CA TYR A 410 -14.95 12.67 6.89
C TYR A 410 -15.49 13.13 5.53
N ARG A 411 -16.65 12.63 5.08
CA ARG A 411 -17.27 13.02 3.80
C ARG A 411 -17.62 14.52 3.74
N SER A 412 -17.94 15.11 4.87
CA SER A 412 -18.38 16.51 4.95
C SER A 412 -17.22 17.51 5.00
N PHE A 413 -16.14 17.16 5.72
CA PHE A 413 -15.06 18.10 6.02
C PHE A 413 -13.77 17.81 5.28
N ALA A 414 -13.47 16.56 4.96
CA ALA A 414 -12.28 16.23 4.19
C ALA A 414 -12.40 16.83 2.78
N THR A 415 -11.37 17.54 2.36
CA THR A 415 -11.22 18.02 0.98
C THR A 415 -10.12 17.27 0.25
N VAL A 416 -9.42 16.38 0.95
CA VAL A 416 -8.33 15.56 0.44
C VAL A 416 -8.54 14.12 0.91
N HIS A 417 -8.29 13.16 0.01
CA HIS A 417 -8.25 11.73 0.29
C HIS A 417 -6.79 11.29 0.20
N LEU A 418 -6.22 10.82 1.30
CA LEU A 418 -4.77 10.68 1.45
C LEU A 418 -4.15 9.63 0.51
N GLY A 419 -4.93 8.63 0.09
CA GLY A 419 -4.54 7.60 -0.87
C GLY A 419 -4.68 8.00 -2.34
N GLU A 420 -5.24 9.18 -2.64
CA GLU A 420 -5.51 9.65 -4.00
C GLU A 420 -4.69 10.93 -4.31
N PRO A 421 -3.38 10.82 -4.58
CA PRO A 421 -2.51 11.99 -4.73
C PRO A 421 -2.74 12.79 -6.03
N GLU A 422 -3.39 12.20 -7.04
CA GLU A 422 -3.55 12.81 -8.38
C GLU A 422 -4.56 13.97 -8.42
N THR A 423 -5.29 14.21 -7.33
CA THR A 423 -6.38 15.20 -7.29
C THR A 423 -5.96 16.60 -6.82
N PHE A 424 -4.69 16.85 -6.44
CA PHE A 424 -4.30 18.09 -5.75
C PHE A 424 -3.08 18.79 -6.35
N LYS A 425 -3.09 20.13 -6.27
CA LYS A 425 -1.96 20.96 -6.71
C LYS A 425 -1.00 21.22 -5.56
N ASP A 426 0.30 21.27 -5.87
CA ASP A 426 1.31 21.65 -4.89
C ASP A 426 1.02 23.04 -4.30
N GLY A 427 1.11 23.15 -2.97
CA GLY A 427 0.78 24.36 -2.21
C GLY A 427 -0.71 24.61 -1.98
N GLU A 428 -1.61 23.74 -2.46
CA GLU A 428 -3.05 23.85 -2.24
C GLU A 428 -3.41 23.68 -0.76
N LEU A 429 -4.30 24.54 -0.26
CA LEU A 429 -4.78 24.49 1.12
C LEU A 429 -5.93 23.50 1.22
N VAL A 430 -5.73 22.44 2.01
CA VAL A 430 -6.69 21.33 2.15
C VAL A 430 -7.03 21.07 3.62
N ARG A 431 -8.14 20.35 3.83
CA ARG A 431 -8.54 19.76 5.11
C ARG A 431 -8.47 18.25 5.00
N ALA A 432 -7.59 17.62 5.78
CA ALA A 432 -7.52 16.18 5.90
C ALA A 432 -8.17 15.73 7.21
N VAL A 433 -8.96 14.66 7.15
CA VAL A 433 -9.57 14.02 8.32
C VAL A 433 -8.94 12.65 8.46
N GLY A 434 -8.36 12.35 9.62
CA GLY A 434 -7.58 11.14 9.80
C GLY A 434 -7.36 10.72 11.24
N VAL A 435 -6.78 9.54 11.43
CA VAL A 435 -6.26 9.04 12.71
C VAL A 435 -4.74 9.18 12.74
N ILE A 436 -4.18 9.64 13.85
CA ILE A 436 -2.73 9.74 14.02
C ILE A 436 -2.17 8.37 14.40
N THR A 437 -1.40 7.75 13.51
CA THR A 437 -0.89 6.37 13.70
C THR A 437 0.48 6.31 14.36
N SER A 438 1.26 7.38 14.26
CA SER A 438 2.57 7.53 14.91
C SER A 438 2.95 9.00 15.02
N MET A 439 3.73 9.35 16.04
CA MET A 439 4.19 10.73 16.25
C MET A 439 5.62 10.75 16.79
N ARG A 440 6.43 11.68 16.27
CA ARG A 440 7.75 12.02 16.81
C ARG A 440 7.89 13.52 16.94
N THR A 441 8.58 13.97 17.98
CA THR A 441 8.91 15.39 18.17
C THR A 441 10.40 15.63 17.95
N LYS A 442 10.74 16.82 17.46
CA LYS A 442 12.11 17.26 17.27
C LYS A 442 12.25 18.68 17.80
N ILE A 443 13.41 19.03 18.33
CA ILE A 443 13.72 20.40 18.73
C ILE A 443 14.28 21.15 17.52
N ASP A 444 13.70 22.30 17.20
CA ASP A 444 14.17 23.20 16.15
C ASP A 444 15.47 23.92 16.56
N LYS A 445 16.08 24.67 15.63
CA LYS A 445 17.31 25.44 15.91
C LYS A 445 17.12 26.53 16.98
N SER A 446 15.88 26.88 17.30
CA SER A 446 15.50 27.89 18.29
C SER A 446 15.11 27.26 19.64
N GLY A 447 15.30 25.95 19.84
CA GLY A 447 14.99 25.27 21.09
C GLY A 447 13.51 24.92 21.29
N ARG A 448 12.65 25.09 20.27
CA ARG A 448 11.21 24.82 20.37
C ARG A 448 10.85 23.49 19.71
N GLN A 449 9.83 22.82 20.23
CA GLN A 449 9.42 21.51 19.72
C GLN A 449 8.54 21.64 18.47
N MET A 450 8.90 20.89 17.42
CA MET A 450 8.09 20.63 16.24
C MET A 450 7.67 19.15 16.22
N ALA A 451 6.59 18.83 15.52
CA ALA A 451 6.07 17.46 15.42
C ALA A 451 6.06 16.96 13.97
N PHE A 452 6.42 15.69 13.80
CA PHE A 452 6.19 14.91 12.59
C PHE A 452 5.28 13.75 12.98
N PHE A 453 4.18 13.56 12.28
CA PHE A 453 3.25 12.47 12.58
C PHE A 453 2.64 11.92 11.29
N ASN A 454 2.23 10.66 11.31
CA ASN A 454 1.52 10.06 10.20
C ASN A 454 0.02 10.15 10.46
N LEU A 455 -0.72 10.63 9.45
CA LEU A 455 -2.17 10.70 9.46
C LEU A 455 -2.70 9.63 8.49
N ASP A 456 -3.59 8.76 8.94
CA ASP A 456 -4.20 7.68 8.16
C ASP A 456 -5.70 7.96 7.96
N ASP A 457 -6.20 7.75 6.75
CA ASP A 457 -7.63 7.79 6.42
C ASP A 457 -8.08 6.50 5.73
N PHE A 458 -9.36 6.46 5.31
CA PHE A 458 -9.92 5.28 4.63
C PHE A 458 -9.22 4.91 3.31
N THR A 459 -8.49 5.85 2.71
CA THR A 459 -7.85 5.70 1.41
C THR A 459 -6.33 5.49 1.50
N GLY A 460 -5.68 5.98 2.56
CA GLY A 460 -4.27 5.74 2.82
C GLY A 460 -3.69 6.69 3.87
N SER A 461 -2.36 6.78 3.94
CA SER A 461 -1.68 7.64 4.92
C SER A 461 -0.79 8.72 4.30
N CYS A 462 -0.57 9.81 5.04
CA CYS A 462 0.34 10.90 4.69
C CYS A 462 1.24 11.32 5.85
N GLU A 463 2.44 11.85 5.56
CA GLU A 463 3.32 12.43 6.57
C GLU A 463 2.93 13.90 6.81
N CYS A 464 2.65 14.25 8.06
CA CYS A 464 2.30 15.60 8.48
C CYS A 464 3.48 16.25 9.22
N LEU A 465 3.71 17.52 8.92
CA LEU A 465 4.68 18.38 9.59
C LEU A 465 3.97 19.55 10.28
N MET A 466 4.22 19.69 11.58
CA MET A 466 3.81 20.86 12.36
C MET A 466 5.04 21.60 12.88
N PHE A 467 5.22 22.83 12.40
CA PHE A 467 6.25 23.73 12.93
C PHE A 467 5.94 24.16 14.36
N SER A 468 6.97 24.59 15.09
CA SER A 468 6.93 24.75 16.54
C SER A 468 5.84 25.70 17.05
N LYS A 469 5.50 26.74 16.28
CA LYS A 469 4.42 27.67 16.64
C LYS A 469 3.06 26.97 16.61
N VAL A 470 2.76 26.27 15.52
CA VAL A 470 1.48 25.55 15.34
C VAL A 470 1.37 24.40 16.33
N PHE A 471 2.46 23.65 16.56
CA PHE A 471 2.46 22.55 17.50
C PHE A 471 2.15 23.00 18.93
N ALA A 472 2.70 24.14 19.38
CA ALA A 472 2.41 24.67 20.71
C ALA A 472 0.91 24.95 20.91
N GLU A 473 0.22 25.46 19.89
CA GLU A 473 -1.21 25.79 19.93
C GLU A 473 -2.11 24.54 19.82
N CYS A 474 -1.69 23.55 19.03
CA CYS A 474 -2.51 22.38 18.70
C CYS A 474 -2.16 21.10 19.47
N SER A 475 -1.08 21.09 20.26
CA SER A 475 -0.52 19.89 20.93
C SER A 475 -1.54 19.01 21.65
N LYS A 476 -2.57 19.61 22.26
CA LYS A 476 -3.66 18.87 22.94
C LYS A 476 -4.45 17.89 22.06
N TYR A 477 -4.46 18.10 20.74
CA TYR A 477 -5.17 17.23 19.79
C TYR A 477 -4.26 16.17 19.15
N ILE A 478 -2.94 16.36 19.24
CA ILE A 478 -1.95 15.60 18.47
C ILE A 478 -1.28 14.59 19.40
N TYR A 479 -1.81 13.36 19.40
CA TYR A 479 -1.26 12.20 20.09
C TYR A 479 -1.67 10.93 19.35
N GLU A 480 -0.96 9.82 19.58
CA GLU A 480 -1.25 8.56 18.88
C GLU A 480 -2.68 8.07 19.15
N GLU A 481 -3.33 7.53 18.12
CA GLU A 481 -4.72 7.07 18.10
C GLU A 481 -5.76 8.19 18.29
N SER A 482 -5.37 9.47 18.17
CA SER A 482 -6.33 10.57 18.13
C SER A 482 -6.91 10.74 16.72
N THR A 483 -8.22 10.99 16.64
CA THR A 483 -8.91 11.31 15.39
C THR A 483 -9.05 12.82 15.25
N VAL A 484 -8.49 13.37 14.18
CA VAL A 484 -8.33 14.81 14.01
C VAL A 484 -8.72 15.27 12.61
N LEU A 485 -9.15 16.53 12.53
CA LEU A 485 -9.14 17.29 11.29
C LEU A 485 -7.90 18.19 11.32
N VAL A 486 -7.05 18.08 10.31
CA VAL A 486 -5.92 18.98 10.09
C VAL A 486 -6.19 19.83 8.86
N LYS A 487 -5.81 21.10 8.93
CA LYS A 487 -5.84 22.04 7.81
C LYS A 487 -4.40 22.45 7.50
N GLY A 488 -4.02 22.35 6.24
CA GLY A 488 -2.62 22.57 5.88
C GLY A 488 -2.42 22.63 4.38
N LYS A 489 -1.18 22.91 3.99
CA LYS A 489 -0.77 22.94 2.58
C LYS A 489 -0.21 21.60 2.16
N VAL A 490 -0.67 21.11 1.02
CA VAL A 490 -0.09 19.93 0.38
C VAL A 490 1.28 20.30 -0.18
N GLU A 491 2.29 19.53 0.20
CA GLU A 491 3.54 19.44 -0.52
C GLU A 491 3.56 18.09 -1.24
N SER A 492 3.54 18.13 -2.57
CA SER A 492 3.61 16.91 -3.37
C SER A 492 5.06 16.44 -3.46
N SER A 493 5.41 15.48 -2.59
CA SER A 493 6.59 14.63 -2.79
C SER A 493 6.19 13.33 -3.49
N GLY A 494 5.26 13.47 -4.43
CA GLY A 494 5.12 12.52 -5.49
C GLY A 494 4.20 11.33 -5.28
N ASP A 495 4.62 10.38 -4.46
CA ASP A 495 3.82 9.21 -4.08
C ASP A 495 3.31 9.30 -2.63
N ALA A 496 3.88 10.23 -1.85
CA ALA A 496 3.44 10.53 -0.51
C ALA A 496 3.02 12.00 -0.46
N ILE A 497 1.76 12.23 -0.12
CA ILE A 497 1.28 13.54 0.27
C ILE A 497 2.05 13.91 1.55
N LYS A 498 2.66 15.09 1.55
CA LYS A 498 3.13 15.72 2.78
C LYS A 498 2.20 16.87 3.11
N LEU A 499 1.79 16.98 4.36
CA LEU A 499 0.94 18.07 4.82
C LEU A 499 1.72 18.97 5.76
N HIS A 500 1.92 20.23 5.36
CA HIS A 500 2.35 21.29 6.28
C HIS A 500 1.13 21.79 7.01
N VAL A 501 0.97 21.33 8.25
CA VAL A 501 -0.23 21.60 9.04
C VAL A 501 -0.16 23.01 9.64
N GLU A 502 -1.21 23.78 9.39
CA GLU A 502 -1.38 25.16 9.87
C GLU A 502 -2.35 25.21 11.07
N GLU A 503 -3.36 24.33 11.11
CA GLU A 503 -4.34 24.22 12.19
C GLU A 503 -4.77 22.76 12.40
N ALA A 504 -5.17 22.40 13.62
CA ALA A 504 -5.77 21.10 13.91
C ALA A 504 -6.89 21.19 14.94
N PHE A 505 -7.89 20.31 14.79
CA PHE A 505 -9.06 20.22 15.65
C PHE A 505 -9.36 18.75 15.98
N SER A 506 -9.96 18.49 17.14
CA SER A 506 -10.70 17.25 17.31
C SER A 506 -11.89 17.21 16.34
N LEU A 507 -12.35 16.02 15.94
CA LEU A 507 -13.51 15.93 15.05
C LEU A 507 -14.79 16.48 15.68
N ALA A 508 -14.93 16.38 17.01
CA ALA A 508 -16.02 17.02 17.74
C ALA A 508 -15.96 18.57 17.65
N ASP A 509 -14.78 19.16 17.82
CA ASP A 509 -14.61 20.61 17.67
C ASP A 509 -14.82 21.06 16.22
N ALA A 510 -14.35 20.26 15.25
CA ALA A 510 -14.56 20.52 13.83
C ALA A 510 -16.05 20.53 13.50
N LYS A 511 -16.81 19.52 13.94
CA LYS A 511 -18.27 19.43 13.79
C LYS A 511 -18.98 20.65 14.35
N LYS A 512 -18.59 21.10 15.55
CA LYS A 512 -19.20 22.28 16.19
C LYS A 512 -18.85 23.59 15.51
N ASN A 513 -17.59 23.78 15.10
CA ASN A 513 -17.09 25.08 14.63
C ASN A 513 -17.34 25.29 13.13
N LEU A 514 -17.24 24.23 12.34
CA LEU A 514 -17.30 24.29 10.87
C LEU A 514 -18.73 24.14 10.33
N THR A 515 -19.62 23.42 11.02
CA THR A 515 -20.98 23.21 10.50
C THR A 515 -21.80 24.49 10.54
N LYS A 516 -22.30 24.89 9.37
CA LYS A 516 -23.22 26.02 9.21
C LYS A 516 -24.63 25.58 8.88
N LYS A 517 -24.79 24.44 8.18
CA LYS A 517 -26.08 23.83 7.86
C LYS A 517 -25.97 22.31 7.96
N LEU A 518 -27.04 21.65 8.39
CA LEU A 518 -27.17 20.20 8.26
C LEU A 518 -27.84 19.89 6.93
N CYS A 519 -27.23 19.07 6.10
CA CYS A 519 -27.78 18.61 4.84
C CYS A 519 -28.14 17.12 4.95
N ILE A 520 -29.37 16.80 4.57
CA ILE A 520 -29.93 15.45 4.60
C ILE A 520 -30.32 15.06 3.19
N GLU A 521 -29.80 13.94 2.70
CA GLU A 521 -30.08 13.44 1.36
C GLU A 521 -31.10 12.29 1.37
N LEU A 522 -32.27 12.51 0.76
CA LEU A 522 -33.30 11.50 0.60
C LEU A 522 -33.23 10.88 -0.80
N VAL A 523 -33.25 9.55 -0.87
CA VAL A 523 -33.25 8.81 -2.14
C VAL A 523 -34.66 8.36 -2.44
N SER A 524 -35.26 8.84 -3.54
CA SER A 524 -36.69 8.64 -3.83
C SER A 524 -37.15 7.18 -3.95
N ASN A 525 -36.22 6.23 -4.13
CA ASN A 525 -36.52 4.79 -4.23
C ASN A 525 -36.25 4.03 -2.92
N LYS A 526 -35.65 4.68 -1.91
CA LYS A 526 -35.35 4.07 -0.61
C LYS A 526 -36.16 4.69 0.52
N ASN A 527 -36.43 5.99 0.46
CA ASN A 527 -37.13 6.71 1.50
C ASN A 527 -38.58 7.00 1.11
N ASP A 528 -39.49 6.78 2.06
CA ASP A 528 -40.91 7.00 1.86
C ASP A 528 -41.42 8.26 2.61
N VAL A 529 -42.74 8.47 2.58
CA VAL A 529 -43.37 9.60 3.27
C VAL A 529 -43.28 9.45 4.79
N GLU A 530 -43.24 8.22 5.30
CA GLU A 530 -43.15 7.96 6.74
C GLU A 530 -41.79 8.39 7.30
N ASP A 531 -40.71 8.15 6.55
CA ASP A 531 -39.36 8.64 6.89
C ASP A 531 -39.33 10.17 6.99
N VAL A 532 -39.96 10.87 6.06
CA VAL A 532 -40.05 12.34 6.06
C VAL A 532 -40.82 12.83 7.30
N VAL A 533 -41.90 12.14 7.68
CA VAL A 533 -42.67 12.47 8.89
C VAL A 533 -41.85 12.21 10.16
N LYS A 534 -41.09 11.11 10.22
CA LYS A 534 -40.19 10.81 11.33
C LYS A 534 -39.10 11.88 11.47
N LEU A 535 -38.43 12.23 10.37
CA LEU A 535 -37.43 13.30 10.35
C LEU A 535 -38.00 14.63 10.84
N LYS A 536 -39.21 14.98 10.37
CA LYS A 536 -39.91 16.18 10.81
C LYS A 536 -40.10 16.21 12.33
N ASN A 537 -40.63 15.13 12.89
CA ASN A 537 -40.85 15.01 14.34
C ASN A 537 -39.53 15.08 15.13
N THR A 538 -38.49 14.43 14.61
CA THR A 538 -37.14 14.50 15.18
C THR A 538 -36.60 15.93 15.18
N PHE A 539 -36.72 16.70 14.10
CA PHE A 539 -36.26 18.10 14.08
C PHE A 539 -37.04 19.00 15.06
N GLU A 540 -38.34 18.77 15.24
CA GLU A 540 -39.18 19.54 16.17
C GLU A 540 -38.76 19.34 17.64
N ASN A 541 -38.12 18.21 17.98
CA ASN A 541 -37.65 17.93 19.34
C ASN A 541 -36.29 18.56 19.68
N TYR A 542 -35.55 19.07 18.68
CA TYR A 542 -34.16 19.51 18.84
C TYR A 542 -33.93 20.93 18.31
N ASP A 543 -34.67 21.91 18.84
CA ASP A 543 -34.55 23.33 18.44
C ASP A 543 -33.14 23.92 18.63
N GLY A 544 -32.72 24.79 17.71
CA GLY A 544 -31.42 25.44 17.75
C GLY A 544 -31.17 26.43 16.62
N ASN A 545 -29.91 26.58 16.21
CA ASN A 545 -29.46 27.66 15.32
C ASN A 545 -28.94 27.20 13.97
N ILE A 546 -28.89 25.89 13.72
CA ILE A 546 -28.29 25.32 12.50
C ILE A 546 -29.40 24.96 11.52
N PRO A 547 -29.50 25.64 10.36
CA PRO A 547 -30.54 25.35 9.37
C PRO A 547 -30.41 23.93 8.79
N VAL A 548 -31.56 23.30 8.50
CA VAL A 548 -31.63 22.01 7.82
C VAL A 548 -31.95 22.20 6.34
N VAL A 549 -31.17 21.56 5.47
CA VAL A 549 -31.38 21.49 4.02
C VAL A 549 -31.66 20.04 3.65
N VAL A 550 -32.74 19.79 2.91
CA VAL A 550 -33.08 18.47 2.42
C VAL A 550 -32.78 18.40 0.92
N VAL A 551 -31.99 17.42 0.51
CA VAL A 551 -31.68 17.16 -0.90
C VAL A 551 -32.40 15.89 -1.31
N VAL A 552 -33.22 15.94 -2.35
CA VAL A 552 -33.87 14.74 -2.89
C VAL A 552 -33.13 14.32 -4.15
N ARG A 553 -32.65 13.08 -4.16
CA ARG A 553 -32.01 12.44 -5.32
C ARG A 553 -33.01 11.55 -6.04
N GLN A 554 -33.35 11.91 -7.27
CA GLN A 554 -34.25 11.16 -8.14
C GLN A 554 -33.59 10.95 -9.51
N ASN A 555 -33.38 9.69 -9.91
CA ASN A 555 -32.77 9.33 -11.21
C ASN A 555 -31.47 10.09 -11.52
N GLY A 556 -30.59 10.26 -10.52
CA GLY A 556 -29.32 11.00 -10.66
C GLY A 556 -29.44 12.53 -10.60
N THR A 557 -30.65 13.08 -10.59
CA THR A 557 -30.89 14.52 -10.42
C THR A 557 -31.00 14.86 -8.93
N ARG A 558 -30.27 15.87 -8.47
CA ARG A 558 -30.37 16.40 -7.10
C ARG A 558 -31.22 17.66 -7.06
N ARG A 559 -32.21 17.72 -6.18
CA ARG A 559 -33.03 18.92 -5.93
C ARG A 559 -32.92 19.32 -4.48
N ASN A 560 -32.57 20.58 -4.24
CA ASN A 560 -32.41 21.12 -2.90
C ASN A 560 -33.71 21.76 -2.42
N PHE A 561 -34.14 21.41 -1.22
CA PHE A 561 -35.27 21.96 -0.50
C PHE A 561 -34.76 22.60 0.78
N PHE A 562 -34.96 23.90 0.91
CA PHE A 562 -34.65 24.62 2.13
C PHE A 562 -35.82 24.46 3.09
N THR A 563 -35.53 24.04 4.32
CA THR A 563 -36.53 23.91 5.36
C THR A 563 -36.47 25.11 6.30
N ASP A 564 -37.57 25.37 7.00
CA ASP A 564 -37.63 26.41 8.04
C ASP A 564 -37.04 25.93 9.38
N TYR A 565 -36.67 24.65 9.48
CA TYR A 565 -36.14 24.05 10.70
C TYR A 565 -34.72 24.53 10.99
N LYS A 566 -34.50 24.90 12.25
CA LYS A 566 -33.18 25.14 12.83
C LYS A 566 -33.00 24.24 14.03
N ILE A 567 -31.88 23.54 14.06
CA ILE A 567 -31.64 22.48 15.04
C ILE A 567 -30.40 22.75 15.88
N SER A 568 -30.32 22.07 17.01
CA SER A 568 -29.10 21.92 17.80
C SER A 568 -28.39 20.62 17.42
N LEU A 569 -27.13 20.71 16.98
CA LEU A 569 -26.32 19.54 16.63
C LEU A 569 -25.89 18.77 17.89
N LYS A 570 -26.81 17.95 18.43
CA LYS A 570 -26.51 16.94 19.45
C LYS A 570 -26.28 15.59 18.79
N ASP A 571 -25.43 14.76 19.39
CA ASP A 571 -25.15 13.42 18.84
C ASP A 571 -26.38 12.50 18.87
N GLU A 572 -27.30 12.69 19.83
CA GLU A 572 -28.60 12.01 19.89
C GLU A 572 -29.45 12.28 18.63
N LEU A 573 -29.53 13.55 18.21
CA LEU A 573 -30.26 13.94 17.00
C LEU A 573 -29.66 13.28 15.76
N ILE A 574 -28.34 13.30 15.63
CA ILE A 574 -27.66 12.70 14.48
C ILE A 574 -27.90 11.19 14.45
N LYS A 575 -27.89 10.53 15.61
CA LYS A 575 -28.20 9.11 15.71
C LYS A 575 -29.64 8.81 15.28
N GLU A 576 -30.63 9.56 15.76
CA GLU A 576 -32.02 9.38 15.35
C GLU A 576 -32.21 9.60 13.84
N VAL A 577 -31.58 10.62 13.28
CA VAL A 577 -31.62 10.86 11.83
C VAL A 577 -30.97 9.70 11.07
N SER A 578 -29.81 9.24 11.54
CA SER A 578 -29.08 8.11 10.95
C SER A 578 -29.90 6.82 10.99
N ASP A 579 -30.61 6.53 12.07
CA ASP A 579 -31.47 5.35 12.18
C ASP A 579 -32.63 5.38 11.15
N ILE A 580 -33.01 6.56 10.65
CA ILE A 580 -34.07 6.73 9.63
C ILE A 580 -33.50 6.62 8.20
N ILE A 581 -32.40 7.31 7.90
CA ILE A 581 -31.92 7.47 6.52
C ILE A 581 -30.54 6.88 6.25
N GLY A 582 -29.81 6.42 7.26
CA GLY A 582 -28.42 5.99 7.19
C GLY A 582 -27.41 7.15 7.27
N ASP A 583 -26.26 6.90 7.90
CA ASP A 583 -25.16 7.86 8.04
C ASP A 583 -24.63 8.38 6.70
N GLU A 584 -24.76 7.59 5.62
CA GLU A 584 -24.35 7.95 4.26
C GLU A 584 -25.09 9.12 3.65
N ASN A 585 -26.23 9.48 4.24
CA ASN A 585 -27.11 10.52 3.76
C ASN A 585 -27.06 11.80 4.62
N ILE A 586 -26.14 11.87 5.59
CA ILE A 586 -25.95 13.03 6.48
C ILE A 586 -24.67 13.77 6.09
N PHE A 587 -24.81 15.08 5.84
CA PHE A 587 -23.70 15.95 5.46
C PHE A 587 -23.68 17.25 6.28
N TYR A 588 -22.52 17.63 6.77
CA TYR A 588 -22.29 18.90 7.48
C TYR A 588 -21.73 19.94 6.51
N LEU A 589 -22.55 20.91 6.14
CA LEU A 589 -22.13 21.95 5.19
C LEU A 589 -21.42 23.08 5.93
N THR A 590 -20.26 23.49 5.41
CA THR A 590 -19.47 24.58 5.98
C THR A 590 -19.79 25.96 5.39
N GLN A 591 -20.75 26.05 4.45
CA GLN A 591 -21.19 27.29 3.78
C GLN A 591 -22.71 27.37 3.62
#